data_AF-K1TMX7-F1
#
_entry.id   AF-K1TMX7-F1
#
_cell.length_a   1.000
_cell.length_b   1.000
_cell.length_c   1.000
_cell.angle_alpha   90.00
_cell.angle_beta   90.00
_cell.angle_gamma   90.00
#
_symmetry.space_group_name_H-M   'P 1'
#
loop_
_entity.id
_entity.type
_entity.pdbx_description
1 polymer ?
#
loop_
_entity_poly.entity_id
_entity_poly.type
_entity_poly.pdbx_seq_one_letter_code
_entity_poly.pdbx_strand_id
1 'polypeptide(L)'
;KVQYAEVTGQWNVMGKSVDSYGNALVTSTYGTQRANAYRLLEDALNLRDTKIYDTIQDADGEHRELNRKETMLAQQKQELIKEEFKEWIFKDLHRREDLCKIYNERFNSIRPREYDGSHIQFVGMNPEITLMPHQKNAVAHVLYGNNTLLAHCVGAGKTFQMIAAGMESKRLGLSQKNLYVVPNHLTSNGAVTFYVFIRGQISWWQRRKI
;
A
#
# COMPACT_ATOMS: atom_id res chain seq x y z
N LYS A 1 -27.53 5.63 16.45
CA LYS A 1 -26.99 4.27 16.14
C LYS A 1 -25.90 4.41 15.08
N VAL A 2 -24.83 3.64 15.21
CA VAL A 2 -23.70 3.63 14.26
C VAL A 2 -23.84 2.43 13.33
N GLN A 3 -23.61 2.61 12.03
CA GLN A 3 -23.68 1.57 11.00
C GLN A 3 -22.39 1.54 10.18
N TYR A 4 -21.96 0.35 9.77
CA TYR A 4 -20.83 0.16 8.86
C TYR A 4 -21.35 -0.36 7.51
N ALA A 5 -20.97 0.31 6.42
CA ALA A 5 -21.27 -0.09 5.07
C ALA A 5 -20.08 -0.85 4.49
N GLU A 6 -20.15 -2.19 4.43
CA GLU A 6 -19.04 -3.05 3.99
C GLU A 6 -18.60 -2.75 2.55
N VAL A 7 -19.53 -2.42 1.66
CA VAL A 7 -19.25 -2.17 0.24
C VAL A 7 -18.37 -0.93 0.04
N THR A 8 -18.58 0.12 0.85
CA THR A 8 -17.85 1.39 0.73
C THR A 8 -16.76 1.55 1.77
N GLY A 9 -16.73 0.67 2.78
CA GLY A 9 -15.84 0.77 3.93
C GLY A 9 -16.13 1.96 4.83
N GLN A 10 -17.35 2.51 4.81
CA GLN A 10 -17.68 3.76 5.52
C GLN A 10 -18.56 3.53 6.75
N TRP A 11 -18.33 4.35 7.77
CA TRP A 11 -19.16 4.44 8.96
C TRP A 11 -20.19 5.55 8.82
N ASN A 12 -21.42 5.30 9.27
CA ASN A 12 -22.49 6.29 9.35
C ASN A 12 -23.06 6.38 10.77
N VAL A 13 -23.20 7.60 11.26
CA VAL A 13 -23.84 7.92 12.54
C VAL A 13 -25.23 8.47 12.25
N MET A 14 -26.27 7.69 12.54
CA MET A 14 -27.65 8.12 12.32
C MET A 14 -28.12 9.11 13.39
N GLY A 15 -29.02 10.02 13.00
CA GLY A 15 -29.72 10.91 13.94
C GLY A 15 -28.89 12.11 14.42
N LYS A 16 -27.90 12.56 13.65
CA LYS A 16 -26.97 13.63 14.07
C LYS A 16 -27.66 14.93 14.48
N SER A 17 -28.82 15.25 13.91
CA SER A 17 -29.57 16.48 14.20
C SER A 17 -30.50 16.37 15.42
N VAL A 18 -30.80 15.16 15.90
CA VAL A 18 -31.83 14.93 16.92
C VAL A 18 -31.48 15.60 18.25
N ASP A 19 -30.20 15.60 18.62
CA ASP A 19 -29.69 16.13 19.88
C ASP A 19 -28.85 17.42 19.68
N SER A 20 -29.10 18.14 18.57
CA SER A 20 -28.36 19.36 18.23
C SER A 20 -28.89 20.63 18.89
N TYR A 21 -30.05 20.57 19.55
CA TYR A 21 -30.65 21.72 20.23
C TYR A 21 -30.65 21.50 21.74
N GLY A 22 -29.92 22.35 22.48
CA GLY A 22 -29.93 22.38 23.94
C GLY A 22 -28.95 21.44 24.65
N ASN A 23 -28.22 20.57 23.93
CA ASN A 23 -27.19 19.71 24.53
C ASN A 23 -25.78 20.29 24.39
N ALA A 24 -25.30 20.94 25.45
CA ALA A 24 -23.97 21.54 25.49
C ALA A 24 -22.82 20.54 25.28
N LEU A 25 -22.99 19.26 25.62
CA LEU A 25 -21.95 18.26 25.37
C LEU A 25 -21.73 18.05 23.87
N VAL A 26 -22.82 18.07 23.10
CA VAL A 26 -22.82 17.82 21.66
C VAL A 26 -22.41 19.05 20.86
N THR A 27 -22.77 20.25 21.32
CA THR A 27 -22.56 21.50 20.56
C THR A 27 -21.42 22.37 21.09
N SER A 28 -20.80 22.03 22.22
CA SER A 28 -19.73 22.83 22.85
C SER A 28 -18.57 21.99 23.41
N THR A 29 -18.85 20.95 24.20
CA THR A 29 -17.79 20.15 24.84
C THR A 29 -17.04 19.31 23.81
N TYR A 30 -17.76 18.46 23.07
CA TYR A 30 -17.23 17.55 22.06
C TYR A 30 -17.57 17.96 20.63
N GLY A 31 -18.20 19.12 20.45
CA GLY A 31 -18.52 19.65 19.13
C GLY A 31 -18.52 21.17 19.13
N THR A 32 -18.95 21.72 18.02
CA THR A 32 -19.16 23.16 17.84
C THR A 32 -20.60 23.41 17.38
N GLN A 33 -21.03 24.66 17.41
CA GLN A 33 -22.33 25.06 16.86
C GLN A 33 -22.44 24.77 15.36
N ARG A 34 -21.31 24.67 14.64
CA ARG A 34 -21.26 24.45 13.19
C ARG A 34 -20.98 23.00 12.78
N ALA A 35 -20.44 22.21 13.70
CA ALA A 35 -20.28 20.77 13.55
C ALA A 35 -20.41 20.10 14.92
N ASN A 36 -21.55 19.46 15.13
CA ASN A 36 -21.84 18.75 16.37
C ASN A 36 -20.98 17.49 16.54
N ALA A 37 -20.91 16.99 17.77
CA ALA A 37 -20.09 15.84 18.14
C ALA A 37 -20.34 14.59 17.27
N TYR A 38 -21.60 14.33 16.86
CA TYR A 38 -21.92 13.18 16.01
C TYR A 38 -21.34 13.29 14.60
N ARG A 39 -21.33 14.50 14.02
CA ARG A 39 -20.68 14.77 12.74
C ARG A 39 -19.17 14.57 12.87
N LEU A 40 -18.56 15.16 13.90
CA LEU A 40 -17.11 15.03 14.13
C LEU A 40 -16.69 13.56 14.35
N LEU A 41 -17.49 12.81 15.10
CA LEU A 41 -17.28 11.38 15.32
C LEU A 41 -17.37 10.58 14.02
N GLU A 42 -18.38 10.85 13.16
CA GLU A 42 -18.46 10.17 11.87
C GLU A 42 -17.27 10.49 10.97
N ASP A 43 -16.87 11.77 10.89
CA ASP A 43 -15.70 12.18 10.11
C ASP A 43 -14.44 11.47 10.63
N ALA A 44 -14.29 11.36 11.97
CA ALA A 44 -13.16 10.65 12.60
C ALA A 44 -13.17 9.14 12.31
N LEU A 45 -14.33 8.47 12.41
CA LEU A 45 -14.49 7.05 12.07
C LEU A 45 -14.12 6.74 10.62
N ASN A 46 -14.26 7.73 9.73
CA ASN A 46 -13.92 7.62 8.32
C ASN A 46 -12.55 8.20 7.95
N LEU A 47 -11.69 8.50 8.93
CA LEU A 47 -10.36 9.07 8.74
C LEU A 47 -10.36 10.39 7.93
N ARG A 48 -11.36 11.24 8.15
CA ARG A 48 -11.49 12.55 7.49
C ARG A 48 -11.35 13.68 8.50
N ASP A 49 -10.61 14.71 8.13
CA ASP A 49 -10.60 15.95 8.90
C ASP A 49 -11.87 16.76 8.62
N THR A 50 -12.52 17.23 9.69
CA THR A 50 -13.70 18.08 9.55
C THR A 50 -13.32 19.41 8.90
N LYS A 51 -14.12 19.87 7.92
CA LYS A 51 -14.00 21.18 7.28
C LYS A 51 -15.33 21.94 7.33
N ILE A 52 -15.26 23.23 7.66
CA ILE A 52 -16.41 24.13 7.72
C ILE A 52 -16.27 25.17 6.62
N TYR A 53 -17.34 25.31 5.83
CA TYR A 53 -17.40 26.26 4.72
C TYR A 53 -18.51 27.26 4.97
N ASP A 54 -18.25 28.51 4.63
CA ASP A 54 -19.23 29.58 4.54
C ASP A 54 -19.71 29.76 3.12
N THR A 55 -20.98 30.08 2.99
CA THR A 55 -21.54 30.57 1.74
C THR A 55 -21.37 32.09 1.73
N ILE A 56 -20.68 32.60 0.72
CA ILE A 56 -20.49 34.03 0.50
C ILE A 56 -21.21 34.39 -0.80
N GLN A 57 -21.94 35.50 -0.76
CA GLN A 57 -22.60 36.08 -1.92
C GLN A 57 -21.83 37.33 -2.31
N ASP A 58 -21.25 37.32 -3.51
CA ASP A 58 -20.52 38.45 -4.08
C ASP A 58 -21.12 38.89 -5.43
N ALA A 59 -20.43 39.78 -6.14
CA ALA A 59 -20.87 40.30 -7.43
C ALA A 59 -20.85 39.24 -8.55
N ASP A 60 -20.08 38.15 -8.39
CA ASP A 60 -19.90 37.08 -9.37
C ASP A 60 -20.80 35.86 -9.09
N GLY A 61 -21.42 35.80 -7.91
CA GLY A 61 -22.46 34.83 -7.56
C GLY A 61 -22.35 34.29 -6.13
N GLU A 62 -23.01 33.15 -5.88
CA GLU A 62 -22.87 32.42 -4.62
C GLU A 62 -21.69 31.44 -4.71
N HIS A 63 -20.71 31.54 -3.82
CA HIS A 63 -19.60 30.60 -3.74
C HIS A 63 -19.32 30.16 -2.30
N ARG A 64 -18.63 29.02 -2.14
CA ARG A 64 -18.28 28.46 -0.83
C ARG A 64 -16.82 28.70 -0.50
N GLU A 65 -16.55 29.39 0.60
CA GLU A 65 -15.20 29.63 1.10
C GLU A 65 -14.94 28.79 2.37
N LEU A 66 -13.73 28.28 2.52
CA LEU A 66 -13.34 27.53 3.73
C LEU A 66 -13.19 28.50 4.91
N ASN A 67 -14.02 28.33 5.94
CA ASN A 67 -13.85 29.07 7.19
C ASN A 67 -12.72 28.43 8.01
N ARG A 68 -11.52 29.03 7.94
CA ARG A 68 -10.33 28.52 8.63
C ARG A 68 -10.49 28.48 10.15
N LYS A 69 -11.14 29.50 10.73
CA LYS A 69 -11.33 29.60 12.19
C LYS A 69 -12.27 28.51 12.71
N GLU A 70 -13.44 28.36 12.10
CA GLU A 70 -14.43 27.35 12.49
C GLU A 70 -13.94 25.94 12.19
N THR A 71 -13.20 25.75 11.10
CA THR A 71 -12.53 24.48 10.79
C THR A 71 -11.52 24.11 11.86
N MET A 72 -10.66 25.04 12.29
CA MET A 72 -9.69 24.80 13.35
C MET A 72 -10.38 24.39 14.66
N LEU A 73 -11.43 25.10 15.07
CA LEU A 73 -12.19 24.77 16.28
C LEU A 73 -12.84 23.38 16.18
N ALA A 74 -13.46 23.05 15.03
CA ALA A 74 -14.04 21.73 14.80
C ALA A 74 -12.99 20.61 14.85
N GLN A 75 -11.82 20.82 14.27
CA GLN A 75 -10.72 19.85 14.28
C GLN A 75 -10.15 19.65 15.69
N GLN A 76 -10.03 20.70 16.49
CA GLN A 76 -9.64 20.57 17.91
C GLN A 76 -10.63 19.70 18.69
N LYS A 77 -11.94 19.89 18.47
CA LYS A 77 -12.97 19.06 19.10
C LYS A 77 -12.97 17.62 18.58
N GLN A 78 -12.71 17.43 17.29
CA GLN A 78 -12.54 16.12 16.69
C GLN A 78 -11.35 15.37 17.31
N GLU A 79 -10.23 16.06 17.57
CA GLU A 79 -9.07 15.46 18.21
C GLU A 79 -9.34 15.07 19.67
N LEU A 80 -10.07 15.92 20.41
CA LEU A 80 -10.54 15.57 21.75
C LEU A 80 -11.37 14.28 21.75
N ILE A 81 -12.29 14.12 20.79
CA ILE A 81 -13.07 12.87 20.65
C ILE A 81 -12.15 11.66 20.43
N LYS A 82 -11.10 11.80 19.60
CA LYS A 82 -10.17 10.69 19.33
C LYS A 82 -9.38 10.30 20.56
N GLU A 83 -8.87 11.26 21.33
CA GLU A 83 -8.11 10.96 22.55
C GLU A 83 -9.01 10.33 23.62
N GLU A 84 -10.22 10.85 23.84
CA GLU A 84 -11.17 10.24 24.77
C GLU A 84 -11.57 8.82 24.35
N PHE A 85 -11.75 8.58 23.04
CA PHE A 85 -12.05 7.25 22.52
C PHE A 85 -10.88 6.27 22.75
N LYS A 86 -9.65 6.74 22.55
CA LYS A 86 -8.44 5.96 22.81
C LYS A 86 -8.29 5.67 24.30
N GLU A 87 -8.43 6.66 25.17
CA GLU A 87 -8.43 6.45 26.62
C GLU A 87 -9.51 5.46 27.05
N TRP A 88 -10.72 5.60 26.49
CA TRP A 88 -11.80 4.66 26.72
C TRP A 88 -11.43 3.23 26.29
N ILE A 89 -10.77 3.04 25.14
CA ILE A 89 -10.28 1.71 24.72
C ILE A 89 -9.35 1.11 25.76
N PHE A 90 -8.37 1.87 26.24
CA PHE A 90 -7.32 1.35 27.13
C PHE A 90 -7.71 1.26 28.60
N LYS A 91 -8.80 1.91 29.01
CA LYS A 91 -9.32 1.86 30.39
C LYS A 91 -9.82 0.47 30.80
N ASP A 92 -10.22 -0.36 29.84
CA ASP A 92 -10.74 -1.71 30.07
C ASP A 92 -9.81 -2.76 29.44
N LEU A 93 -9.27 -3.65 30.29
CA LEU A 93 -8.30 -4.66 29.85
C LEU A 93 -8.90 -5.64 28.83
N HIS A 94 -10.13 -6.09 29.06
CA HIS A 94 -10.79 -7.06 28.19
C HIS A 94 -11.06 -6.48 26.81
N ARG A 95 -11.60 -5.25 26.74
CA ARG A 95 -11.79 -4.50 25.49
C ARG A 95 -10.49 -4.34 24.71
N ARG A 96 -9.41 -3.98 25.40
CA ARG A 96 -8.08 -3.81 24.79
C ARG A 96 -7.60 -5.12 24.17
N GLU A 97 -7.72 -6.24 24.89
CA GLU A 97 -7.29 -7.56 24.41
C GLU A 97 -8.11 -8.01 23.20
N ASP A 98 -9.43 -7.84 23.24
CA ASP A 98 -10.34 -8.18 22.14
C ASP A 98 -10.00 -7.37 20.87
N LEU A 99 -9.81 -6.06 21.00
CA LEU A 99 -9.45 -5.20 19.87
C LEU A 99 -8.06 -5.54 19.31
N CYS A 100 -7.10 -5.87 20.18
CA CYS A 100 -5.77 -6.31 19.78
C CYS A 100 -5.84 -7.62 18.98
N LYS A 101 -6.66 -8.58 19.43
CA LYS A 101 -6.90 -9.83 18.73
C LYS A 101 -7.52 -9.59 17.35
N ILE A 102 -8.58 -8.79 17.27
CA ILE A 102 -9.24 -8.43 15.99
C ILE A 102 -8.24 -7.77 15.04
N TYR A 103 -7.41 -6.85 15.54
CA TYR A 103 -6.38 -6.19 14.74
C TYR A 103 -5.38 -7.20 14.20
N ASN A 104 -4.87 -8.10 15.05
CA ASN A 104 -3.88 -9.09 14.63
C ASN A 104 -4.45 -10.08 13.61
N GLU A 105 -5.68 -10.55 13.81
CA GLU A 105 -6.36 -11.47 12.89
C GLU A 105 -6.63 -10.82 11.52
N ARG A 106 -6.96 -9.53 11.49
CA ARG A 106 -7.28 -8.82 10.24
C ARG A 106 -6.05 -8.31 9.49
N PHE A 107 -5.03 -7.83 10.19
CA PHE A 107 -3.93 -7.08 9.60
C PHE A 107 -2.56 -7.75 9.76
N ASN A 108 -2.31 -8.42 10.89
CA ASN A 108 -1.02 -9.07 11.17
C ASN A 108 -1.05 -10.60 10.95
N SER A 109 -2.06 -11.12 10.26
CA SER A 109 -2.20 -12.56 10.00
C SER A 109 -1.54 -13.02 8.70
N ILE A 110 -1.07 -12.08 7.87
CA ILE A 110 -0.42 -12.37 6.59
C ILE A 110 1.09 -12.27 6.77
N ARG A 111 1.77 -13.42 6.81
CA ARG A 111 3.23 -13.48 6.70
C ARG A 111 3.61 -13.49 5.21
N PRO A 112 4.44 -12.54 4.73
CA PRO A 112 4.99 -12.62 3.37
C PRO A 112 5.72 -13.94 3.16
N ARG A 113 5.52 -14.56 2.00
CA ARG A 113 6.28 -15.75 1.64
C ARG A 113 7.75 -15.38 1.47
N GLU A 114 8.61 -16.08 2.20
CA GLU A 114 10.05 -16.02 2.01
C GLU A 114 10.45 -17.01 0.91
N TYR A 115 11.31 -16.55 0.00
CA TYR A 115 11.82 -17.37 -1.09
C TYR A 115 13.30 -17.57 -0.90
N ASP A 116 13.74 -18.82 -0.81
CA ASP A 116 15.14 -19.19 -0.87
C ASP A 116 15.47 -19.63 -2.30
N GLY A 117 16.47 -19.01 -2.90
CA GLY A 117 17.01 -19.38 -4.22
C GLY A 117 18.41 -19.98 -4.15
N SER A 118 18.92 -20.28 -2.96
CA SER A 118 20.27 -20.83 -2.76
C SER A 118 20.53 -22.12 -3.53
N HIS A 119 19.48 -22.92 -3.75
CA HIS A 119 19.51 -24.20 -4.48
C HIS A 119 19.49 -24.03 -6.01
N ILE A 120 19.17 -22.85 -6.53
CA ILE A 120 19.04 -22.64 -7.98
C ILE A 120 20.42 -22.65 -8.62
N GLN A 121 20.63 -23.62 -9.51
CA GLN A 121 21.81 -23.74 -10.35
C GLN A 121 21.53 -23.01 -11.66
N PHE A 122 22.11 -21.82 -11.82
CA PHE A 122 21.92 -20.95 -13.00
C PHE A 122 22.73 -21.46 -14.21
N VAL A 123 22.30 -22.60 -14.77
CA VAL A 123 23.06 -23.32 -15.80
C VAL A 123 23.11 -22.52 -17.10
N GLY A 124 24.32 -22.30 -17.62
CA GLY A 124 24.57 -21.54 -18.84
C GLY A 124 24.61 -20.02 -18.65
N MET A 125 24.46 -19.54 -17.42
CA MET A 125 24.85 -18.18 -17.06
C MET A 125 26.36 -18.01 -17.24
N ASN A 126 26.80 -16.80 -17.59
CA ASN A 126 28.22 -16.46 -17.63
C ASN A 126 28.88 -16.74 -16.25
N PRO A 127 29.91 -17.61 -16.17
CA PRO A 127 30.55 -17.97 -14.90
C PRO A 127 31.27 -16.80 -14.21
N GLU A 128 31.60 -15.72 -14.94
CA GLU A 128 32.19 -14.50 -14.37
C GLU A 128 31.19 -13.69 -13.54
N ILE A 129 29.88 -13.97 -13.66
CA ILE A 129 28.83 -13.25 -12.94
C ILE A 129 28.35 -14.12 -11.78
N THR A 130 28.51 -13.64 -10.55
CA THR A 130 27.98 -14.31 -9.36
C THR A 130 26.80 -13.53 -8.79
N LEU A 131 25.62 -14.15 -8.75
CA LEU A 131 24.44 -13.56 -8.13
C LEU A 131 24.54 -13.56 -6.61
N MET A 132 24.26 -12.41 -6.00
CA MET A 132 24.17 -12.27 -4.54
C MET A 132 22.95 -13.02 -3.98
N PRO A 133 22.94 -13.40 -2.69
CA PRO A 133 21.84 -14.16 -2.09
C PRO A 133 20.45 -13.55 -2.32
N HIS A 134 20.29 -12.22 -2.18
CA HIS A 134 19.01 -11.56 -2.43
C HIS A 134 18.58 -11.61 -3.90
N GLN A 135 19.52 -11.67 -4.83
CA GLN A 135 19.22 -11.81 -6.26
C GLN A 135 18.75 -13.22 -6.59
N LYS A 136 19.34 -14.25 -5.95
CA LYS A 136 18.86 -15.63 -6.07
C LYS A 136 17.45 -15.79 -5.49
N ASN A 137 17.20 -15.20 -4.33
CA ASN A 137 15.87 -15.20 -3.70
C ASN A 137 14.84 -14.46 -4.55
N ALA A 138 15.22 -13.36 -5.18
CA ALA A 138 14.38 -12.66 -6.15
C ALA A 138 14.04 -13.53 -7.37
N VAL A 139 15.00 -14.31 -7.89
CA VAL A 139 14.71 -15.27 -8.97
C VAL A 139 13.77 -16.38 -8.49
N ALA A 140 13.99 -16.95 -7.31
CA ALA A 140 13.07 -17.93 -6.72
C ALA A 140 11.65 -17.36 -6.57
N HIS A 141 11.53 -16.09 -6.16
CA HIS A 141 10.25 -15.39 -6.10
C HIS A 141 9.58 -15.32 -7.48
N VAL A 142 10.30 -14.95 -8.54
CA VAL A 142 9.74 -14.92 -9.90
C VAL A 142 9.32 -16.32 -10.38
N LEU A 143 10.11 -17.36 -10.09
CA LEU A 143 9.82 -18.73 -10.53
C LEU A 143 8.63 -19.36 -9.79
N TYR A 144 8.43 -19.03 -8.51
CA TYR A 144 7.44 -19.69 -7.65
C TYR A 144 6.23 -18.82 -7.27
N GLY A 145 6.32 -17.51 -7.49
CA GLY A 145 5.35 -16.50 -7.03
C GLY A 145 4.41 -15.98 -8.12
N ASN A 146 4.49 -16.48 -9.35
CA ASN A 146 3.74 -16.01 -10.51
C ASN A 146 3.96 -14.52 -10.81
N ASN A 147 3.10 -13.63 -10.28
CA ASN A 147 3.22 -12.19 -10.48
C ASN A 147 4.10 -11.59 -9.39
N THR A 148 5.29 -11.14 -9.77
CA THR A 148 6.33 -10.69 -8.82
C THR A 148 6.75 -9.27 -9.12
N LEU A 149 6.67 -8.40 -8.09
CA LEU A 149 7.25 -7.06 -8.12
C LEU A 149 8.66 -7.06 -7.53
N LEU A 150 9.66 -6.68 -8.32
CA LEU A 150 11.05 -6.53 -7.87
C LEU A 150 11.30 -5.11 -7.32
N ALA A 151 10.78 -4.89 -6.10
CA ALA A 151 10.85 -3.70 -5.22
C ALA A 151 12.23 -3.09 -4.87
N HIS A 152 13.33 -3.44 -5.55
CA HIS A 152 14.66 -3.12 -5.04
C HIS A 152 15.15 -1.72 -5.45
N CYS A 153 16.09 -1.16 -4.70
CA CYS A 153 16.74 0.11 -5.05
C CYS A 153 17.46 0.07 -6.42
N VAL A 154 17.78 1.24 -6.96
CA VAL A 154 18.57 1.38 -8.19
C VAL A 154 19.97 0.76 -7.97
N GLY A 155 20.48 0.03 -8.97
CA GLY A 155 21.78 -0.65 -8.86
C GLY A 155 21.74 -2.03 -8.19
N ALA A 156 20.64 -2.47 -7.59
CA ALA A 156 20.52 -3.78 -6.93
C ALA A 156 20.61 -5.01 -7.87
N GLY A 157 20.77 -4.79 -9.18
CA GLY A 157 20.85 -5.83 -10.20
C GLY A 157 19.51 -6.44 -10.61
N LYS A 158 18.42 -5.65 -10.58
CA LYS A 158 17.08 -6.10 -11.02
C LYS A 158 17.08 -6.68 -12.44
N THR A 159 17.87 -6.09 -13.34
CA THR A 159 18.02 -6.62 -14.72
C THR A 159 18.63 -8.02 -14.72
N PHE A 160 19.67 -8.28 -13.92
CA PHE A 160 20.26 -9.62 -13.80
C PHE A 160 19.26 -10.63 -13.24
N GLN A 161 18.47 -10.22 -12.24
CA GLN A 161 17.40 -11.07 -11.69
C GLN A 161 16.37 -11.43 -12.76
N MET A 162 15.91 -10.47 -13.56
CA MET A 162 14.94 -10.70 -14.64
C MET A 162 15.49 -11.67 -15.70
N ILE A 163 16.74 -11.48 -16.14
CA ILE A 163 17.37 -12.34 -17.14
C ILE A 163 17.54 -13.76 -16.59
N ALA A 164 18.08 -13.89 -15.37
CA ALA A 164 18.28 -15.16 -14.70
C ALA A 164 16.96 -15.93 -14.53
N ALA A 165 15.90 -15.24 -14.09
CA ALA A 165 14.58 -15.84 -13.95
C ALA A 165 14.02 -16.32 -15.28
N GLY A 166 14.16 -15.55 -16.37
CA GLY A 166 13.70 -16.00 -17.68
C GLY A 166 14.50 -17.19 -18.21
N MET A 167 15.82 -17.20 -18.04
CA MET A 167 16.67 -18.34 -18.43
C MET A 167 16.26 -19.61 -17.68
N GLU A 168 16.12 -19.53 -16.36
CA GLU A 168 15.71 -20.67 -15.53
C GLU A 168 14.27 -21.09 -15.81
N SER A 169 13.35 -20.15 -16.01
CA SER A 169 11.96 -20.43 -16.39
C SER A 169 11.90 -21.23 -17.70
N LYS A 170 12.72 -20.86 -18.69
CA LYS A 170 12.83 -21.62 -19.95
C LYS A 170 13.49 -22.99 -19.75
N ARG A 171 14.56 -23.07 -18.95
CA ARG A 171 15.27 -24.33 -18.66
C ARG A 171 14.40 -25.33 -17.93
N LEU A 172 13.55 -24.85 -17.01
CA LEU A 172 12.60 -25.65 -16.24
C LEU A 172 11.30 -25.96 -17.02
N GLY A 173 11.13 -25.44 -18.23
CA GLY A 173 9.93 -25.63 -19.04
C GLY A 173 8.71 -24.83 -18.57
N LEU A 174 8.89 -23.91 -17.62
CA LEU A 174 7.84 -22.98 -17.14
C LEU A 174 7.49 -21.91 -18.18
N SER A 175 8.41 -21.64 -19.13
CA SER A 175 8.15 -20.76 -20.26
C SER A 175 8.71 -21.30 -21.58
N GLN A 176 8.01 -21.00 -22.67
CA GLN A 176 8.46 -21.32 -24.04
C GLN A 176 9.13 -20.11 -24.71
N LYS A 177 8.59 -18.90 -24.45
CA LYS A 177 9.11 -17.62 -24.94
C LYS A 177 9.00 -16.58 -23.83
N ASN A 178 10.12 -15.91 -23.54
CA ASN A 178 10.16 -14.79 -22.60
C ASN A 178 10.11 -13.48 -23.38
N LEU A 179 9.25 -12.55 -22.96
CA LEU A 179 9.16 -11.20 -23.49
C LEU A 179 9.57 -10.21 -22.40
N TYR A 180 10.51 -9.32 -22.73
CA TYR A 180 10.91 -8.22 -21.85
C TYR A 180 10.51 -6.90 -22.49
N VAL A 181 9.71 -6.11 -21.78
CA VAL A 181 9.33 -4.76 -22.20
C VAL A 181 10.20 -3.77 -21.44
N VAL A 182 10.92 -2.94 -22.18
CA VAL A 182 11.90 -1.99 -21.63
C VAL A 182 11.62 -0.61 -22.24
N PRO A 183 11.71 0.49 -21.45
CA PRO A 183 11.60 1.83 -22.00
C PRO A 183 12.61 2.07 -23.13
N ASN A 184 12.20 2.78 -24.19
CA ASN A 184 12.99 2.95 -25.43
C ASN A 184 14.45 3.36 -25.18
N HIS A 185 14.68 4.29 -24.24
CA HIS A 185 16.01 4.81 -23.91
C HIS A 185 16.94 3.82 -23.19
N LEU A 186 16.45 2.64 -22.78
CA LEU A 186 17.24 1.60 -22.10
C LEU A 186 17.40 0.32 -22.93
N THR A 187 16.88 0.29 -24.16
CA THR A 187 16.87 -0.90 -25.02
C THR A 187 18.27 -1.40 -25.38
N SER A 188 19.18 -0.50 -25.75
CA SER A 188 20.58 -0.83 -26.02
C SER A 188 21.29 -1.43 -24.79
N ASN A 189 21.13 -0.80 -23.63
CA ASN A 189 21.73 -1.25 -22.38
C ASN A 189 21.15 -2.60 -21.91
N GLY A 190 19.84 -2.81 -22.09
CA GLY A 190 19.18 -4.07 -21.78
C GLY A 190 19.66 -5.22 -22.68
N ALA A 191 19.79 -4.97 -23.98
CA ALA A 191 20.30 -5.95 -24.94
C ALA A 191 21.76 -6.33 -24.64
N VAL A 192 22.65 -5.36 -24.42
CA VAL A 192 24.06 -5.61 -24.07
C VAL A 192 24.16 -6.43 -22.78
N THR A 193 23.39 -6.08 -21.74
CA THR A 193 23.35 -6.82 -20.48
C THR A 193 22.89 -8.27 -20.70
N PHE A 194 21.85 -8.47 -21.51
CA PHE A 194 21.38 -9.80 -21.91
C PHE A 194 22.49 -10.62 -22.58
N TYR A 195 23.18 -10.04 -23.56
CA TYR A 195 24.28 -10.70 -24.26
C TYR A 195 25.45 -11.08 -23.34
N VAL A 196 25.88 -10.17 -22.45
CA VAL A 196 26.95 -10.42 -21.48
C VAL A 196 26.58 -11.56 -20.53
N PHE A 197 25.31 -11.65 -20.14
CA PHE A 197 24.81 -12.66 -19.21
C PHE A 197 24.69 -14.06 -19.85
N ILE A 198 24.30 -14.15 -21.13
CA ILE A 198 24.11 -15.43 -21.84
C ILE A 198 25.35 -15.94 -22.59
N ARG A 199 26.48 -15.20 -22.56
CA ARG A 199 27.68 -15.52 -23.36
C ARG A 199 28.17 -16.97 -23.21
N GLY A 200 27.94 -17.60 -22.06
CA GLY A 200 28.23 -19.02 -21.83
C GLY A 200 27.47 -19.99 -22.76
N GLN A 201 26.24 -19.66 -23.18
CA GLN A 201 25.43 -20.51 -24.06
C GLN A 201 25.73 -20.34 -25.56
N ILE A 202 26.24 -19.18 -25.99
CA ILE A 202 26.48 -18.89 -27.41
C ILE A 202 27.58 -19.80 -27.98
N SER A 203 28.62 -20.13 -27.18
CA SER A 203 29.68 -21.06 -27.61
C SER A 203 29.19 -22.49 -27.85
N TRP A 204 28.04 -22.85 -27.27
CA TRP A 204 27.39 -24.15 -27.43
C TRP A 204 26.47 -24.17 -28.67
N TRP A 205 25.81 -23.05 -28.97
CA TRP A 205 24.96 -22.88 -30.15
C TRP A 205 25.75 -22.77 -31.46
N GLN A 206 26.92 -22.12 -31.45
CA GLN A 206 27.80 -22.06 -32.63
C GLN A 206 28.47 -23.40 -32.96
N ARG A 207 28.65 -24.29 -31.97
CA ARG A 207 29.23 -25.63 -32.19
C ARG A 207 28.29 -26.68 -32.80
N ARG A 208 26.99 -26.39 -32.89
CA ARG A 208 25.99 -27.28 -33.54
C ARG A 208 25.65 -26.88 -34.98
N LYS A 209 26.33 -25.87 -35.53
CA LYS A 209 26.16 -25.40 -36.92
C LYS A 209 27.43 -25.57 -37.78
N ILE A 210 28.31 -26.49 -37.40
CA ILE A 210 29.39 -27.02 -38.23
C ILE A 210 29.28 -28.54 -38.20
#